data_AF-A0A9C8RFX7-F1
#
_entry.id   AF-A0A9C8RFX7-F1
#
_cell.length_a   1.000
_cell.length_b   1.000
_cell.length_c   1.000
_cell.angle_alpha   90.00
_cell.angle_beta   90.00
_cell.angle_gamma   90.00
#
_symmetry.space_group_name_H-M   'P 1'
#
loop_
_entity.id
_entity.type
_entity.pdbx_description
1 polymer ?
#
loop_
_entity_poly.entity_id
_entity_poly.type
_entity_poly.pdbx_seq_one_letter_code
_entity_poly.pdbx_strand_id
1 'polypeptide(L)'
;MDTLNNYIPIISLFIAALAVIFGPLISIHISSKQNLVTSAIAKKNIISPIRQNWINELRQILARITHSYAAYWTEEDESKKEDLHIAVRQLRAELTLYINPNEEDHQVLLGLVGEMEAAMFGSDSSGEPSEFWYAHQATVEQAQKILKTEWETVKNKI
;
A
#
# COMPACT_ATOMS: atom_id res chain seq x y z
N MET A 1 -53.31 46.93 -24.79
CA MET A 1 -51.96 46.79 -24.21
C MET A 1 -51.99 46.76 -22.68
N ASP A 2 -52.99 47.38 -22.02
CA ASP A 2 -53.05 47.50 -20.55
C ASP A 2 -53.35 46.20 -19.79
N THR A 3 -54.11 45.28 -20.38
CA THR A 3 -54.43 44.00 -19.73
C THR A 3 -53.19 43.12 -19.59
N LEU A 4 -52.33 43.06 -20.61
CA LEU A 4 -51.07 42.31 -20.58
C LEU A 4 -50.10 42.87 -19.53
N ASN A 5 -50.04 44.20 -19.39
CA ASN A 5 -49.19 44.85 -18.39
C ASN A 5 -49.60 44.54 -16.94
N ASN A 6 -50.87 44.26 -16.68
CA ASN A 6 -51.34 43.86 -15.34
C ASN A 6 -51.02 42.40 -14.97
N TYR A 7 -50.81 41.52 -15.96
CA TYR A 7 -50.45 40.11 -15.69
C TYR A 7 -48.95 39.91 -15.52
N ILE A 8 -48.10 40.79 -16.07
CA ILE A 8 -46.64 40.71 -15.96
C ILE A 8 -46.15 40.61 -14.50
N PRO A 9 -46.63 41.44 -13.54
CA PRO A 9 -46.18 41.36 -12.15
C PRO A 9 -46.55 40.03 -11.47
N ILE A 10 -47.76 39.51 -11.77
CA ILE A 10 -48.26 38.26 -11.19
C ILE A 10 -47.45 37.06 -11.70
N ILE A 11 -47.20 37.02 -13.01
CA ILE A 11 -46.38 35.99 -13.64
C ILE A 11 -44.93 36.07 -13.12
N SER A 12 -44.38 37.27 -13.00
CA SER A 12 -43.01 37.48 -12.47
C SER A 12 -42.89 37.02 -11.02
N LEU A 13 -43.89 37.30 -10.17
CA LEU A 13 -43.95 36.83 -8.79
C LEU A 13 -43.98 35.30 -8.74
N PHE A 14 -44.74 34.67 -9.64
CA PHE A 14 -44.85 33.21 -9.71
C PHE A 14 -43.53 32.56 -10.13
N ILE A 15 -42.87 33.12 -11.15
CA ILE A 15 -41.54 32.67 -11.60
C ILE A 15 -40.51 32.82 -10.47
N ALA A 16 -40.54 33.96 -9.76
CA ALA A 16 -39.64 34.20 -8.63
C ALA A 16 -39.88 33.20 -7.47
N ALA A 17 -41.14 32.93 -7.13
CA ALA A 17 -41.50 31.95 -6.11
C ALA A 17 -41.04 30.54 -6.47
N LEU A 18 -41.22 30.14 -7.74
CA LEU A 18 -40.72 28.85 -8.24
C LEU A 18 -39.19 28.78 -8.19
N ALA A 19 -38.49 29.83 -8.60
CA ALA A 19 -37.02 29.85 -8.57
C ALA A 19 -36.44 29.70 -7.15
N VAL A 20 -37.07 30.35 -6.16
CA VAL A 20 -36.64 30.26 -4.74
C VAL A 20 -36.91 28.88 -4.14
N ILE A 21 -37.90 28.13 -4.62
CA ILE A 21 -38.20 26.79 -4.12
C ILE A 21 -37.36 25.73 -4.85
N PHE A 22 -37.35 25.76 -6.19
CA PHE A 22 -36.69 24.73 -7.00
C PHE A 22 -35.17 24.89 -7.08
N GLY A 23 -34.65 26.12 -7.01
CA GLY A 23 -33.21 26.40 -7.02
C GLY A 23 -32.47 25.67 -5.89
N PRO A 24 -32.87 25.86 -4.61
CA PRO A 24 -32.27 25.16 -3.48
C PRO A 24 -32.45 23.63 -3.54
N LEU A 25 -33.61 23.12 -3.97
CA LEU A 25 -33.86 21.68 -4.05
C LEU A 25 -32.92 20.99 -5.05
N ILE A 26 -32.75 21.57 -6.23
CA ILE A 26 -31.83 21.07 -7.25
C ILE A 26 -30.38 21.19 -6.74
N SER A 27 -30.03 22.31 -6.10
CA SER A 27 -28.70 22.54 -5.53
C SER A 27 -28.33 21.50 -4.46
N ILE A 28 -29.22 21.20 -3.52
CA ILE A 28 -29.02 20.17 -2.48
C ILE A 28 -28.82 18.79 -3.11
N HIS A 29 -29.65 18.44 -4.10
CA HIS A 29 -29.54 17.15 -4.78
C HIS A 29 -28.21 16.98 -5.50
N ILE A 30 -27.75 18.01 -6.23
CA ILE A 30 -26.47 18.00 -6.93
C ILE A 30 -25.29 18.01 -5.95
N SER A 31 -25.34 18.85 -4.92
CA SER A 31 -24.29 18.96 -3.89
C SER A 31 -24.08 17.64 -3.15
N SER A 32 -25.16 16.91 -2.81
CA SER A 32 -25.04 15.61 -2.15
C SER A 32 -24.24 14.59 -2.99
N LYS A 33 -24.49 14.55 -4.30
CA LYS A 33 -23.75 13.68 -5.24
C LYS A 33 -22.30 14.12 -5.40
N GLN A 34 -22.06 15.43 -5.50
CA GLN A 34 -20.71 15.98 -5.58
C GLN A 34 -19.90 15.71 -4.31
N ASN A 35 -20.51 15.79 -3.13
CA ASN A 35 -19.83 15.50 -1.86
C ASN A 35 -19.33 14.05 -1.78
N LEU A 36 -20.13 13.08 -2.25
CA LEU A 36 -19.71 11.68 -2.30
C LEU A 36 -18.51 11.48 -3.23
N VAL A 37 -18.59 12.04 -4.46
CA VAL A 37 -17.51 11.94 -5.45
C VAL A 37 -16.24 12.64 -4.96
N THR A 38 -16.34 13.86 -4.44
CA THR A 38 -15.21 14.62 -3.89
C THR A 38 -14.58 13.90 -2.70
N SER A 39 -15.37 13.27 -1.83
CA SER A 39 -14.84 12.49 -0.72
C SER A 39 -14.11 11.23 -1.18
N ALA A 40 -14.58 10.56 -2.23
CA ALA A 40 -13.91 9.41 -2.82
C ALA A 40 -12.58 9.81 -3.48
N ILE A 41 -12.58 10.92 -4.24
CA ILE A 41 -11.36 11.47 -4.85
C ILE A 41 -10.36 11.91 -3.78
N ALA A 42 -10.81 12.56 -2.71
CA ALA A 42 -9.94 12.96 -1.61
C ALA A 42 -9.32 11.75 -0.90
N LYS A 43 -10.11 10.70 -0.62
CA LYS A 43 -9.61 9.43 -0.07
C LYS A 43 -8.58 8.79 -0.99
N LYS A 44 -8.84 8.74 -2.29
CA LYS A 44 -7.89 8.25 -3.30
C LYS A 44 -6.57 9.04 -3.27
N ASN A 45 -6.65 10.36 -3.29
CA ASN A 45 -5.48 11.25 -3.31
C ASN A 45 -4.64 11.19 -2.03
N ILE A 46 -5.21 10.78 -0.90
CA ILE A 46 -4.49 10.64 0.37
C ILE A 46 -3.96 9.21 0.53
N ILE A 47 -4.79 8.20 0.28
CA ILE A 47 -4.47 6.79 0.57
C ILE A 47 -3.49 6.23 -0.46
N SER A 48 -3.63 6.56 -1.75
CA SER A 48 -2.76 6.01 -2.80
C SER A 48 -1.28 6.38 -2.59
N PRO A 49 -0.91 7.64 -2.31
CA PRO A 49 0.49 7.98 -2.03
C PRO A 49 1.05 7.30 -0.78
N ILE A 50 0.26 7.18 0.30
CA ILE A 50 0.69 6.48 1.52
C ILE A 50 0.98 5.02 1.22
N ARG A 51 0.09 4.35 0.48
CA ARG A 51 0.27 2.94 0.12
C ARG A 51 1.41 2.73 -0.86
N GLN A 52 1.59 3.63 -1.83
CA GLN A 52 2.73 3.61 -2.74
C GLN A 52 4.05 3.80 -1.99
N ASN A 53 4.08 4.68 -0.99
CA ASN A 53 5.24 4.84 -0.12
C ASN A 53 5.52 3.55 0.66
N TRP A 54 4.49 2.94 1.23
CA TRP A 54 4.61 1.66 1.92
C TRP A 54 5.19 0.55 1.02
N ILE A 55 4.71 0.43 -0.23
CA ILE A 55 5.25 -0.52 -1.22
C ILE A 55 6.75 -0.24 -1.49
N ASN A 56 7.13 1.03 -1.60
CA ASN A 56 8.51 1.41 -1.91
C ASN A 56 9.45 1.07 -0.74
N GLU A 57 9.07 1.37 0.50
CA GLU A 57 9.83 1.03 1.69
C GLU A 57 9.95 -0.48 1.86
N LEU A 58 8.85 -1.22 1.68
CA LEU A 58 8.87 -2.69 1.72
C LEU A 58 9.86 -3.25 0.69
N ARG A 59 9.89 -2.69 -0.53
CA ARG A 59 10.87 -3.09 -1.56
C ARG A 59 12.31 -2.83 -1.10
N GLN A 60 12.58 -1.72 -0.41
CA GLN A 60 13.91 -1.41 0.10
C GLN A 60 14.33 -2.37 1.22
N ILE A 61 13.43 -2.66 2.17
CA ILE A 61 13.68 -3.62 3.24
C ILE A 61 14.00 -5.00 2.65
N LEU A 62 13.20 -5.48 1.70
CA LEU A 62 13.38 -6.78 1.06
C LEU A 62 14.67 -6.85 0.22
N ALA A 63 15.02 -5.77 -0.49
CA ALA A 63 16.28 -5.68 -1.22
C ALA A 63 17.48 -5.74 -0.26
N ARG A 64 17.41 -5.02 0.87
CA ARG A 64 18.47 -5.06 1.89
C ARG A 64 18.57 -6.43 2.54
N ILE A 65 17.46 -7.08 2.88
CA ILE A 65 17.43 -8.46 3.40
C ILE A 65 18.13 -9.39 2.41
N THR A 66 17.59 -9.52 1.20
CA THR A 66 18.09 -10.48 0.20
C THR A 66 19.56 -10.22 -0.16
N HIS A 67 20.01 -8.97 -0.16
CA HIS A 67 21.41 -8.62 -0.34
C HIS A 67 22.27 -9.00 0.86
N SER A 68 21.92 -8.60 2.09
CA SER A 68 22.73 -8.83 3.28
C SER A 68 22.88 -10.32 3.61
N TYR A 69 21.82 -11.11 3.41
CA TYR A 69 21.88 -12.57 3.54
C TYR A 69 22.85 -13.18 2.53
N ALA A 70 22.78 -12.78 1.25
CA ALA A 70 23.69 -13.27 0.22
C ALA A 70 25.14 -12.82 0.44
N ALA A 71 25.33 -11.57 0.85
CA ALA A 71 26.65 -10.98 1.13
C ALA A 71 27.36 -11.73 2.25
N TYR A 72 26.64 -12.08 3.31
CA TYR A 72 27.19 -12.89 4.41
C TYR A 72 27.74 -14.22 3.94
N TRP A 73 27.03 -14.91 3.03
CA TRP A 73 27.44 -16.20 2.51
C TRP A 73 28.76 -16.13 1.72
N THR A 74 29.01 -15.00 1.06
CA THR A 74 30.22 -14.77 0.26
C THR A 74 31.35 -14.10 1.03
N GLU A 75 31.10 -13.60 2.24
CA GLU A 75 32.07 -12.85 3.01
C GLU A 75 33.05 -13.80 3.72
N GLU A 76 34.34 -13.51 3.61
CA GLU A 76 35.41 -14.30 4.23
C GLU A 76 35.91 -13.65 5.53
N ASP A 77 35.72 -12.34 5.68
CA ASP A 77 36.09 -11.59 6.87
C ASP A 77 35.08 -11.79 8.01
N GLU A 78 35.50 -12.47 9.07
CA GLU A 78 34.68 -12.77 10.25
C GLU A 78 34.13 -11.50 10.94
N SER A 79 34.89 -10.40 10.95
CA SER A 79 34.40 -9.15 11.55
C SER A 79 33.22 -8.59 10.74
N LYS A 80 33.31 -8.63 9.41
CA LYS A 80 32.23 -8.15 8.53
C LYS A 80 31.04 -9.09 8.54
N LYS A 81 31.26 -10.40 8.69
CA LYS A 81 30.19 -11.38 8.89
C LYS A 81 29.37 -11.07 10.14
N GLU A 82 30.00 -10.72 11.24
CA GLU A 82 29.29 -10.35 12.47
C GLU A 82 28.48 -9.04 12.27
N ASP A 83 29.04 -8.04 11.58
CA ASP A 83 28.30 -6.82 11.23
C ASP A 83 27.08 -7.13 10.35
N LEU A 84 27.24 -8.01 9.36
CA LEU A 84 26.15 -8.47 8.49
C LEU A 84 25.10 -9.26 9.27
N HIS A 85 25.53 -10.08 10.24
CA HIS A 85 24.64 -10.84 11.11
C HIS A 85 23.75 -9.92 11.96
N ILE A 86 24.32 -8.88 12.56
CA ILE A 86 23.55 -7.86 13.30
C ILE A 86 22.58 -7.15 12.33
N ALA A 87 23.05 -6.79 11.13
CA ALA A 87 22.24 -6.10 10.14
C ALA A 87 21.03 -6.93 9.66
N VAL A 88 21.19 -8.23 9.39
CA VAL A 88 20.07 -9.07 8.96
C VAL A 88 19.03 -9.25 10.06
N ARG A 89 19.45 -9.38 11.33
CA ARG A 89 18.52 -9.46 12.47
C ARG A 89 17.71 -8.18 12.62
N GLN A 90 18.37 -7.02 12.48
CA GLN A 90 17.68 -5.73 12.49
C GLN A 90 16.67 -5.64 11.34
N LEU A 91 17.08 -6.01 10.13
CA LEU A 91 16.23 -5.99 8.94
C LEU A 91 15.02 -6.94 9.06
N ARG A 92 15.21 -8.12 9.65
CA ARG A 92 14.12 -9.06 9.93
C ARG A 92 13.12 -8.48 10.93
N ALA A 93 13.61 -7.86 11.99
CA ALA A 93 12.75 -7.19 12.98
C ALA A 93 11.97 -6.03 12.32
N GLU A 94 12.65 -5.25 11.48
CA GLU A 94 12.04 -4.17 10.69
C GLU A 94 10.92 -4.72 9.79
N LEU A 95 11.20 -5.76 8.99
CA LEU A 95 10.21 -6.42 8.14
C LEU A 95 9.01 -6.92 8.94
N THR A 96 9.25 -7.56 10.10
CA THR A 96 8.19 -8.11 10.95
C THR A 96 7.23 -7.04 11.44
N LEU A 97 7.74 -5.84 11.77
CA LEU A 97 6.91 -4.70 12.17
C LEU A 97 6.25 -4.01 10.98
N TYR A 98 6.83 -4.13 9.79
CA TYR A 98 6.38 -3.42 8.59
C TYR A 98 5.23 -4.10 7.86
N ILE A 99 5.19 -5.43 7.88
CA ILE A 99 4.18 -6.21 7.15
C ILE A 99 2.94 -6.48 7.99
N ASN A 100 1.81 -6.75 7.33
CA ASN A 100 0.58 -7.15 8.01
C ASN A 100 0.63 -8.64 8.42
N PRO A 101 0.62 -8.98 9.72
CA PRO A 101 0.70 -10.37 10.17
C PRO A 101 -0.60 -11.16 9.96
N ASN A 102 -1.71 -10.51 9.59
CA ASN A 102 -2.99 -11.18 9.38
C ASN A 102 -3.18 -11.69 7.95
N GLU A 103 -2.20 -11.47 7.08
CA GLU A 103 -2.24 -11.90 5.68
C GLU A 103 -1.38 -13.15 5.49
N GLU A 104 -1.95 -14.21 4.92
CA GLU A 104 -1.27 -15.49 4.71
C GLU A 104 0.02 -15.32 3.91
N ASP A 105 -0.03 -14.55 2.82
CA ASP A 105 1.15 -14.28 1.99
C ASP A 105 2.29 -13.62 2.78
N HIS A 106 1.97 -12.77 3.74
CA HIS A 106 2.97 -12.10 4.59
C HIS A 106 3.55 -13.04 5.64
N GLN A 107 2.72 -13.92 6.21
CA GLN A 107 3.20 -14.97 7.11
C GLN A 107 4.16 -15.93 6.40
N VAL A 108 3.83 -16.32 5.17
CA VAL A 108 4.71 -17.14 4.33
C VAL A 108 6.05 -16.44 4.08
N LEU A 109 6.03 -15.14 3.76
CA LEU A 109 7.26 -14.36 3.59
C LEU A 109 8.14 -14.36 4.85
N LEU A 110 7.56 -14.18 6.04
CA LEU A 110 8.32 -14.26 7.31
C LEU A 110 8.87 -15.65 7.59
N GLY A 111 8.13 -16.69 7.22
CA GLY A 111 8.59 -18.08 7.29
C GLY A 111 9.84 -18.29 6.45
N LEU A 112 9.78 -17.91 5.17
CA LEU A 112 10.91 -18.04 4.23
C LEU A 112 12.14 -17.23 4.65
N VAL A 113 11.96 -16.02 5.19
CA VAL A 113 13.06 -15.24 5.77
C VAL A 113 13.65 -15.94 7.00
N GLY A 114 12.81 -16.60 7.81
CA GLY A 114 13.26 -17.42 8.92
C GLY A 114 14.04 -18.66 8.49
N GLU A 115 13.65 -19.29 7.39
CA GLU A 115 14.36 -20.42 6.79
C GLU A 115 15.73 -19.98 6.24
N MET A 116 15.81 -18.83 5.56
CA MET A 116 17.11 -18.26 5.16
C MET A 116 18.03 -18.02 6.37
N GLU A 117 17.48 -17.49 7.46
CA GLU A 117 18.26 -17.24 8.69
C GLU A 117 18.71 -18.55 9.35
N ALA A 118 17.86 -19.56 9.40
CA ALA A 118 18.20 -20.87 9.93
C ALA A 118 19.27 -21.57 9.08
N ALA A 119 19.19 -21.49 7.75
CA ALA A 119 20.20 -22.04 6.85
C ALA A 119 21.56 -21.32 6.99
N MET A 120 21.54 -20.05 7.40
CA MET A 120 22.73 -19.22 7.60
C MET A 120 23.41 -19.44 8.97
N PHE A 121 22.63 -19.64 10.04
CA PHE A 121 23.13 -19.68 11.42
C PHE A 121 22.83 -20.97 12.19
N GLY A 122 22.27 -21.98 11.53
CA GLY A 122 21.90 -23.24 12.14
C GLY A 122 23.06 -23.88 12.90
N SER A 123 22.78 -24.32 14.13
CA SER A 123 23.76 -24.95 15.04
C SER A 123 24.25 -26.32 14.57
N ASP A 124 23.57 -26.93 13.59
CA ASP A 124 23.97 -28.16 12.96
C ASP A 124 24.81 -27.81 11.73
N SER A 125 26.05 -28.27 11.73
CA SER A 125 27.19 -27.92 10.89
C SER A 125 27.07 -28.27 9.39
N SER A 126 25.91 -28.00 8.78
CA SER A 126 25.67 -28.12 7.34
C SER A 126 24.37 -27.42 6.98
N GLY A 127 24.31 -26.08 7.11
CA GLY A 127 23.42 -25.33 6.23
C GLY A 127 23.90 -25.61 4.81
N GLU A 128 23.23 -26.51 4.09
CA GLU A 128 23.66 -26.81 2.74
C GLU A 128 23.52 -25.50 1.93
N PRO A 129 24.55 -25.08 1.17
CA PRO A 129 24.43 -23.90 0.31
C PRO A 129 23.17 -23.93 -0.57
N SER A 130 22.74 -25.13 -0.99
CA SER A 130 21.49 -25.39 -1.70
C SER A 130 20.25 -24.92 -0.94
N GLU A 131 20.15 -25.19 0.35
CA GLU A 131 18.99 -24.82 1.19
C GLU A 131 18.89 -23.31 1.35
N PHE A 132 20.02 -22.63 1.58
CA PHE A 132 20.08 -21.17 1.64
C PHE A 132 19.60 -20.55 0.31
N TRP A 133 20.17 -20.96 -0.82
CA TRP A 133 19.81 -20.37 -2.12
C TRP A 133 18.37 -20.69 -2.52
N TYR A 134 17.84 -21.85 -2.12
CA TYR A 134 16.42 -22.16 -2.30
C TYR A 134 15.52 -21.23 -1.48
N ALA A 135 15.80 -21.06 -0.18
CA ALA A 135 15.04 -20.17 0.69
C ALA A 135 15.16 -18.69 0.24
N HIS A 136 16.33 -18.30 -0.28
CA HIS A 136 16.58 -16.98 -0.87
C HIS A 136 15.71 -16.73 -2.09
N GLN A 137 15.72 -17.65 -3.06
CA GLN A 137 14.89 -17.53 -4.24
C GLN A 137 13.40 -17.52 -3.88
N ALA A 138 12.95 -18.43 -3.01
CA ALA A 138 11.57 -18.48 -2.55
C ALA A 138 11.14 -17.18 -1.86
N THR A 139 12.01 -16.58 -1.04
CA THR A 139 11.77 -15.27 -0.42
C THR A 139 11.56 -14.18 -1.47
N VAL A 140 12.41 -14.14 -2.51
CA VAL A 140 12.29 -13.17 -3.61
C VAL A 140 10.98 -13.36 -4.37
N GLU A 141 10.60 -14.59 -4.69
CA GLU A 141 9.36 -14.89 -5.40
C GLU A 141 8.12 -14.48 -4.60
N GLN A 142 8.09 -14.81 -3.30
CA GLN A 142 6.99 -14.43 -2.42
C GLN A 142 6.92 -12.90 -2.23
N ALA A 143 8.06 -12.23 -2.09
CA ALA A 143 8.14 -10.77 -2.07
C ALA A 143 7.55 -10.13 -3.34
N GLN A 144 7.90 -10.65 -4.52
CA GLN A 144 7.38 -10.15 -5.79
C GLN A 144 5.87 -10.36 -5.91
N LYS A 145 5.35 -11.49 -5.43
CA LYS A 145 3.91 -11.77 -5.38
C LYS A 145 3.18 -10.72 -4.55
N ILE A 146 3.64 -10.46 -3.33
CA ILE A 146 3.05 -9.45 -2.43
C ILE A 146 3.08 -8.06 -3.07
N LEU A 147 4.26 -7.62 -3.52
CA LEU A 147 4.45 -6.30 -4.12
C LEU A 147 3.57 -6.09 -5.36
N LYS A 148 3.36 -7.14 -6.17
CA LYS A 148 2.48 -7.10 -7.34
C LYS A 148 1.02 -6.96 -6.94
N THR A 149 0.55 -7.75 -5.98
CA THR A 149 -0.83 -7.69 -5.45
C THR A 149 -1.15 -6.30 -4.88
N GLU A 150 -0.19 -5.74 -4.15
CA GLU A 150 -0.31 -4.42 -3.55
C GLU A 150 -0.27 -3.30 -4.60
N TRP A 151 0.58 -3.43 -5.62
CA TRP A 151 0.60 -2.50 -6.75
C TRP A 151 -0.72 -2.50 -7.54
N GLU A 152 -1.28 -3.68 -7.84
CA GLU A 152 -2.58 -3.79 -8.50
C GLU A 152 -3.71 -3.22 -7.63
N THR A 153 -3.60 -3.32 -6.30
CA THR A 153 -4.55 -2.71 -5.37
C THR A 153 -4.49 -1.19 -5.45
N VAL A 154 -3.29 -0.60 -5.45
CA VAL A 154 -3.11 0.85 -5.61
C VAL A 154 -3.61 1.34 -6.96
N LYS A 155 -3.39 0.57 -8.02
CA LYS A 155 -3.81 0.92 -9.38
C LYS A 155 -5.32 0.86 -9.58
N ASN A 156 -5.98 -0.18 -9.05
CA ASN A 156 -7.36 -0.52 -9.42
C ASN A 156 -8.41 -0.21 -8.34
N LYS A 157 -8.06 -0.25 -7.05
CA LYS A 157 -9.03 -0.18 -5.94
C LYS A 157 -9.05 1.15 -5.19
N ILE A 158 -7.99 1.96 -5.36
CA ILE A 158 -7.86 3.28 -4.72
C ILE A 158 -8.05 4.33 -5.79
#